data_AF-A0A6L9QAH2-F1
#
_entry.id   AF-A0A6L9QAH2-F1
#
_cell.length_a   1.000
_cell.length_b   1.000
_cell.length_c   1.000
_cell.angle_alpha   90.00
_cell.angle_beta   90.00
_cell.angle_gamma   90.00
#
_symmetry.space_group_name_H-M   'P 1'
#
loop_
_entity.id
_entity.type
_entity.pdbx_description
1 polymer ?
#
loop_
_entity_poly.entity_id
_entity_poly.type
_entity_poly.pdbx_seq_one_letter_code
_entity_poly.pdbx_strand_id
1 'polypeptide(L)'
;DRVRDEPALIAGLGEAGALAAPLVIAGREPGPGPALDHFVAAHAEGRGERDTPRFRRALLPAVDMEQDPRLRRYWTLFGQVTGQPAPAGMLNTWLVDALERDVRDAA
;
A
#
# COMPACT_ATOMS: atom_id res chain seq x y z
N ASP A 1 0.98 -13.92 -11.54
CA ASP A 1 0.26 -12.86 -12.26
C ASP A 1 1.26 -11.79 -12.66
N ARG A 2 1.28 -11.34 -13.91
CA ARG A 2 2.43 -10.60 -14.50
C ARG A 2 2.07 -9.13 -14.66
N VAL A 3 2.82 -8.26 -14.01
CA VAL A 3 2.78 -6.80 -14.24
C VAL A 3 3.11 -6.54 -15.72
N ARG A 4 2.23 -5.81 -16.39
CA ARG A 4 2.30 -5.45 -17.82
C ARG A 4 2.90 -4.07 -18.03
N ASP A 5 2.65 -3.14 -17.10
CA ASP A 5 3.20 -1.79 -17.09
C ASP A 5 3.80 -1.50 -15.70
N GLU A 6 5.07 -1.87 -15.55
CA GLU A 6 5.82 -1.69 -14.31
C GLU A 6 6.12 -0.20 -14.02
N PRO A 7 6.51 0.64 -14.99
CA PRO A 7 6.68 2.07 -14.75
C PRO A 7 5.42 2.76 -14.25
N ALA A 8 4.25 2.48 -14.86
CA ALA A 8 2.98 3.06 -14.40
C ALA A 8 2.63 2.59 -12.98
N LEU A 9 2.84 1.31 -12.69
CA LEU A 9 2.65 0.77 -11.34
C LEU A 9 3.53 1.51 -10.32
N ILE A 10 4.83 1.66 -10.58
CA ILE A 10 5.76 2.32 -9.65
C ILE A 10 5.38 3.79 -9.44
N ALA A 11 5.02 4.51 -10.50
CA ALA A 11 4.57 5.89 -10.40
C ALA A 11 3.31 6.02 -9.52
N GLY A 12 2.30 5.20 -9.77
CA GLY A 12 1.06 5.20 -8.98
C GLY A 12 1.29 4.78 -7.52
N LEU A 13 2.21 3.85 -7.24
CA LEU A 13 2.60 3.54 -5.85
C LEU A 13 3.25 4.73 -5.15
N GLY A 14 4.04 5.53 -5.86
CA GLY A 14 4.60 6.78 -5.35
C GLY A 14 3.53 7.82 -5.00
N GLU A 15 2.52 7.98 -5.87
CA GLU A 15 1.38 8.87 -5.65
C GLU A 15 0.51 8.41 -4.46
N ALA A 16 0.21 7.11 -4.37
CA ALA A 16 -0.47 6.54 -3.21
C ALA A 16 0.31 6.77 -1.91
N GLY A 17 1.63 6.60 -1.95
CA GLY A 17 2.52 6.90 -0.83
C GLY A 17 2.45 8.36 -0.40
N ALA A 18 2.44 9.31 -1.35
CA ALA A 18 2.29 10.73 -1.07
C ALA A 18 0.96 11.06 -0.37
N LEU A 19 -0.13 10.38 -0.74
CA LEU A 19 -1.43 10.51 -0.08
C LEU A 19 -1.44 9.88 1.33
N ALA A 20 -0.74 8.76 1.52
CA ALA A 20 -0.66 8.06 2.80
C ALA A 20 0.26 8.77 3.82
N ALA A 21 1.32 9.44 3.35
CA ALA A 21 2.33 10.06 4.22
C ALA A 21 1.76 10.98 5.33
N PRO A 22 0.89 11.97 5.04
CA PRO A 22 0.33 12.80 6.11
C PRO A 22 -0.52 12.01 7.12
N LEU A 23 -1.19 10.92 6.69
CA LEU A 23 -1.98 10.07 7.56
C LEU A 23 -1.09 9.27 8.53
N VAL A 24 -0.01 8.68 8.01
CA VAL A 24 0.96 7.92 8.78
C VAL A 24 1.68 8.82 9.79
N ILE A 25 2.13 10.00 9.35
CA ILE A 25 2.80 10.98 10.22
C ILE A 25 1.87 11.44 11.35
N ALA A 26 0.57 11.58 11.07
CA ALA A 26 -0.43 11.94 12.08
C ALA A 26 -0.87 10.76 12.98
N GLY A 27 -0.27 9.57 12.82
CA GLY A 27 -0.62 8.38 13.59
C GLY A 27 -2.04 7.86 13.32
N ARG A 28 -2.57 8.11 12.11
CA ARG A 28 -3.90 7.63 11.73
C ARG A 28 -3.86 6.14 11.43
N GLU A 29 -4.87 5.46 11.93
CA GLU A 29 -5.11 4.04 11.63
C GLU A 29 -5.32 3.79 10.12
N PRO A 30 -4.80 2.68 9.57
CA PRO A 30 -5.11 2.24 8.21
C PRO A 30 -6.61 2.08 7.99
N GLY A 31 -7.09 2.48 6.81
CA GLY A 31 -8.49 2.37 6.46
C GLY A 31 -8.83 2.87 5.05
N PRO A 32 -10.09 2.75 4.63
CA PRO A 32 -10.53 3.15 3.30
C PRO A 32 -10.34 4.65 3.08
N GLY A 33 -10.11 5.02 1.81
CA GLY A 33 -9.97 6.41 1.39
C GLY A 33 -9.03 6.58 0.19
N PRO A 34 -8.76 7.84 -0.21
CA PRO A 34 -8.08 8.15 -1.46
C PRO A 34 -6.70 7.50 -1.63
N ALA A 35 -5.95 7.34 -0.53
CA ALA A 35 -4.64 6.69 -0.57
C ALA A 35 -4.75 5.20 -0.94
N LEU A 36 -5.71 4.48 -0.33
CA LEU A 36 -5.98 3.08 -0.66
C LEU A 36 -6.53 2.94 -2.07
N ASP A 37 -7.48 3.78 -2.46
CA ASP A 37 -8.08 3.73 -3.80
C ASP A 37 -7.02 3.92 -4.88
N HIS A 38 -6.10 4.87 -4.69
CA HIS A 38 -5.01 5.09 -5.62
C HIS A 38 -4.01 3.92 -5.66
N PHE A 39 -3.68 3.34 -4.50
CA PHE A 39 -2.84 2.14 -4.42
C PHE A 39 -3.44 0.98 -5.22
N VAL A 40 -4.73 0.70 -5.04
CA VAL A 40 -5.40 -0.39 -5.76
C VAL A 40 -5.53 -0.08 -7.25
N ALA A 41 -5.85 1.16 -7.62
CA ALA A 41 -5.92 1.59 -9.02
C ALA A 41 -4.58 1.37 -9.75
N ALA A 42 -3.46 1.78 -9.14
CA ALA A 42 -2.13 1.54 -9.70
C ALA A 42 -1.85 0.05 -9.93
N HIS A 43 -2.23 -0.80 -8.96
CA HIS A 43 -2.12 -2.25 -9.09
C HIS A 43 -2.99 -2.82 -10.21
N ALA A 44 -4.22 -2.32 -10.38
CA ALA A 44 -5.14 -2.74 -11.42
C ALA A 44 -4.63 -2.34 -12.80
N GLU A 45 -4.25 -1.07 -12.98
CA GLU A 45 -3.71 -0.52 -14.23
C GLU A 45 -2.44 -1.24 -14.67
N GLY A 46 -1.48 -1.41 -13.76
CA GLY A 46 -0.23 -2.13 -14.04
C GLY A 46 -0.44 -3.59 -14.46
N ARG A 47 -1.59 -4.21 -14.14
CA ARG A 47 -1.96 -5.58 -14.55
C ARG A 47 -2.94 -5.61 -15.73
N GLY A 48 -3.45 -4.45 -16.17
CA GLY A 48 -4.52 -4.35 -17.16
C GLY A 48 -5.85 -4.92 -16.64
N GLU A 49 -6.11 -4.80 -15.35
CA GLU A 49 -7.34 -5.20 -14.66
C GLU A 49 -8.14 -3.97 -14.20
N ARG A 50 -9.29 -4.21 -13.56
CA ARG A 50 -10.14 -3.15 -12.98
C ARG A 50 -10.16 -3.26 -11.46
N ASP A 51 -10.12 -2.12 -10.78
CA ASP A 51 -10.40 -2.09 -9.35
C ASP A 51 -11.84 -2.54 -9.09
N THR A 52 -11.98 -3.67 -8.41
CA THR A 52 -13.24 -4.29 -8.01
C THR A 52 -13.05 -4.95 -6.64
N PRO A 53 -14.13 -5.19 -5.87
CA PRO A 53 -14.03 -5.93 -4.61
C PRO A 53 -13.41 -7.33 -4.76
N ARG A 54 -13.59 -7.96 -5.93
CA ARG A 54 -12.94 -9.24 -6.27
C ARG A 54 -11.44 -9.06 -6.49
N PHE A 55 -11.04 -8.03 -7.24
CA PHE A 55 -9.63 -7.70 -7.48
C PHE A 55 -8.91 -7.38 -6.17
N ARG A 56 -9.48 -6.52 -5.31
CA ARG A 56 -8.92 -6.18 -3.99
C ARG A 56 -8.63 -7.42 -3.14
N ARG A 57 -9.57 -8.38 -3.10
CA ARG A 57 -9.39 -9.69 -2.45
C ARG A 57 -8.27 -10.53 -3.08
N ALA A 58 -8.17 -10.53 -4.40
CA ALA A 58 -7.14 -11.27 -5.12
C ALA A 58 -5.75 -10.60 -5.05
N LEU A 59 -5.71 -9.29 -4.80
CA LEU A 59 -4.48 -8.51 -4.68
C LEU A 59 -3.77 -8.78 -3.35
N LEU A 60 -4.51 -9.00 -2.25
CA LEU A 60 -3.93 -9.19 -0.91
C LEU A 60 -2.79 -10.21 -0.85
N PRO A 61 -2.93 -11.46 -1.37
CA PRO A 61 -1.83 -12.43 -1.37
C PRO A 61 -0.62 -12.01 -2.22
N ALA A 62 -0.78 -11.05 -3.15
CA ALA A 62 0.32 -10.56 -3.99
C ALA A 62 1.14 -9.45 -3.31
N VAL A 63 0.64 -8.90 -2.20
CA VAL A 63 1.29 -7.81 -1.45
C VAL A 63 1.51 -8.16 0.03
N ASP A 64 1.21 -9.40 0.44
CA ASP A 64 1.28 -9.86 1.83
C ASP A 64 2.69 -9.79 2.44
N MET A 65 3.73 -9.93 1.60
CA MET A 65 5.13 -9.82 2.00
C MET A 65 5.42 -8.47 2.68
N GLU A 66 4.75 -7.39 2.26
CA GLU A 66 4.92 -6.05 2.83
C GLU A 66 4.44 -5.95 4.29
N GLN A 67 3.68 -6.96 4.75
CA GLN A 67 3.24 -7.06 6.13
C GLN A 67 4.21 -7.88 7.03
N ASP A 68 5.29 -8.45 6.49
CA ASP A 68 6.27 -9.24 7.27
C ASP A 68 6.79 -8.42 8.47
N PRO A 69 6.66 -8.93 9.72
CA PRO A 69 7.14 -8.24 10.92
C PRO A 69 8.61 -7.79 10.86
N ARG A 70 9.46 -8.52 10.12
CA ARG A 70 10.88 -8.18 9.92
C ARG A 70 11.04 -6.96 9.03
N LEU A 71 10.27 -6.85 7.95
CA LEU A 71 10.28 -5.67 7.09
C LEU A 71 9.71 -4.45 7.82
N ARG A 72 8.63 -4.63 8.58
CA ARG A 72 8.08 -3.56 9.46
C ARG A 72 9.14 -3.02 10.43
N ARG A 73 9.86 -3.93 11.09
CA ARG A 73 10.95 -3.56 12.02
C ARG A 73 12.08 -2.85 11.29
N TYR A 74 12.48 -3.34 10.11
CA TYR A 74 13.50 -2.70 9.29
C TYR A 74 13.11 -1.25 8.94
N TRP A 75 11.90 -1.03 8.42
CA TRP A 75 11.45 0.31 8.02
C TRP A 75 11.29 1.27 9.21
N THR A 76 10.86 0.74 10.36
CA THR A 76 10.83 1.53 11.61
C THR A 76 12.23 2.00 12.01
N LEU A 77 13.21 1.09 12.01
CA LEU A 77 14.60 1.43 12.34
C LEU A 77 15.22 2.35 11.28
N PHE A 78 14.93 2.14 10.00
CA PHE A 78 15.37 3.00 8.91
C PHE A 78 14.91 4.44 9.13
N GLY A 79 13.63 4.65 9.45
CA GLY A 79 13.09 5.98 9.77
C GLY A 79 13.79 6.62 10.97
N GLN A 80 14.07 5.86 12.02
CA GLN A 80 14.79 6.35 13.20
C GLN A 80 16.24 6.77 12.89
N VAL A 81 16.96 5.99 12.08
CA VAL A 81 18.36 6.26 11.72
C VAL A 81 18.48 7.43 10.74
N THR A 82 17.56 7.51 9.78
CA THR A 82 17.60 8.54 8.71
C THR A 82 16.90 9.83 9.10
N GLY A 83 16.07 9.81 10.15
CA GLY A 83 15.18 10.92 10.49
C GLY A 83 14.00 11.08 9.53
N GLN A 84 13.78 10.14 8.60
CA GLN A 84 12.64 10.19 7.69
C GLN A 84 11.35 9.81 8.45
N PRO A 85 10.35 10.70 8.53
CA PRO A 85 9.17 10.49 9.39
C PRO A 85 8.22 9.41 8.85
N ALA A 86 8.21 9.19 7.54
CA ALA A 86 7.44 8.11 6.92
C ALA A 86 8.26 7.48 5.76
N PRO A 87 9.09 6.46 6.04
CA PRO A 87 9.80 5.68 5.03
C PRO A 87 8.85 5.02 4.04
N ALA A 88 9.28 4.86 2.78
CA ALA A 88 8.44 4.29 1.72
C ALA A 88 7.83 2.93 2.10
N GLY A 89 8.60 2.05 2.75
CA GLY A 89 8.06 0.77 3.21
C GLY A 89 7.06 0.90 4.35
N MET A 90 7.16 1.90 5.22
CA MET A 90 6.13 2.15 6.24
C MET A 90 4.81 2.60 5.59
N LEU A 91 4.89 3.44 4.56
CA LEU A 91 3.72 3.84 3.76
C LEU A 91 3.09 2.64 3.06
N ASN A 92 3.93 1.81 2.43
CA ASN A 92 3.47 0.62 1.70
C ASN A 92 2.79 -0.38 2.65
N THR A 93 3.42 -0.67 3.79
CA THR A 93 2.81 -1.50 4.83
C THR A 93 1.46 -0.93 5.31
N TRP A 94 1.37 0.38 5.54
CA TRP A 94 0.11 1.03 5.96
C TRP A 94 -1.00 0.88 4.90
N LEU A 95 -0.65 0.99 3.62
CA LEU A 95 -1.59 0.79 2.51
C LEU A 95 -2.07 -0.66 2.40
N VAL A 96 -1.19 -1.64 2.63
CA VAL A 96 -1.58 -3.06 2.65
C VAL A 96 -2.48 -3.36 3.86
N ASP A 97 -2.20 -2.77 5.02
CA ASP A 97 -3.08 -2.88 6.20
C ASP A 97 -4.47 -2.26 5.93
N ALA A 98 -4.52 -1.16 5.18
CA ALA A 98 -5.78 -0.55 4.76
C ALA A 98 -6.56 -1.46 3.81
N LEU A 99 -5.87 -2.11 2.85
CA LEU A 99 -6.47 -3.09 1.94
C LEU A 99 -7.03 -4.30 2.69
N GLU A 100 -6.29 -4.80 3.70
CA GLU A 100 -6.72 -5.93 4.52
C GLU A 100 -8.02 -5.61 5.27
N ARG A 101 -8.12 -4.40 5.84
CA ARG A 101 -9.32 -3.92 6.52
C ARG A 101 -10.50 -3.76 5.56
N ASP A 102 -10.28 -3.13 4.40
CA ASP A 102 -11.30 -2.95 3.36
C ASP A 102 -11.88 -4.28 2.88
N VAL A 103 -11.02 -5.27 2.63
CA VAL A 103 -11.46 -6.62 2.23
C VAL A 103 -12.24 -7.32 3.33
N ARG A 104 -11.85 -7.16 4.60
CA ARG A 104 -12.52 -7.75 5.76
C ARG A 104 -13.90 -7.14 5.98
N ASP A 105 -14.03 -5.82 5.85
CA ASP A 105 -15.28 -5.09 6.05
C ASP A 105 -16.29 -5.32 4.91
N ALA A 106 -15.81 -5.70 3.73
CA ALA A 106 -16.63 -6.03 2.55
C ALA A 106 -17.06 -7.51 2.46
N ALA A 107 -16.66 -8.37 3.41
CA ALA A 107 -16.97 -9.80 3.46
C ALA A 107 -18.21 -10.09 4.31
#